data_AF-A0A4P9VGK2-F1
#
_entry.id   AF-A0A4P9VGK2-F1
#
_cell.length_a   1.000
_cell.length_b   1.000
_cell.length_c   1.000
_cell.angle_alpha   90.00
_cell.angle_beta   90.00
_cell.angle_gamma   90.00
#
_symmetry.space_group_name_H-M   'P 1'
#
loop_
_entity.id
_entity.type
_entity.pdbx_description
1 polymer ?
#
loop_
_entity_poly.entity_id
_entity_poly.type
_entity_poly.pdbx_seq_one_letter_code
_entity_poly.pdbx_strand_id
1 'polypeptide(L)' 'MIEIAAKGQQTWQQHHQYGKRSGSETAMQRYKRTFGNQLHAREMSNQEIEVMIACGVLNRFTSLGMPQSYKSV' A
#
# COMPACT_ATOMS: atom_id res chain seq x y z
N MET A 1 5.62 -26.16 4.19
CA MET A 1 7.04 -26.49 4.46
C MET A 1 7.67 -27.28 3.31
N ILE A 2 7.11 -28.43 2.90
CA ILE A 2 7.68 -29.27 1.83
C ILE A 2 7.78 -28.53 0.49
N GLU A 3 6.75 -27.77 0.09
CA GLU A 3 6.80 -26.98 -1.16
C GLU A 3 7.81 -25.83 -1.13
N ILE A 4 8.00 -25.16 0.02
CA ILE A 4 8.98 -24.08 0.17
C ILE A 4 10.39 -24.64 0.02
N ALA A 5 10.66 -25.81 0.61
CA ALA A 5 11.94 -26.50 0.51
C ALA A 5 12.23 -27.01 -0.93
N ALA A 6 11.19 -27.41 -1.67
CA ALA A 6 11.35 -27.97 -3.02
C ALA A 6 11.35 -26.91 -4.15
N LYS A 7 10.54 -25.85 -4.04
CA LYS A 7 10.29 -24.86 -5.11
C LYS A 7 10.75 -23.44 -4.76
N GLY A 8 11.21 -23.23 -3.53
CA GLY A 8 11.63 -21.94 -3.01
C GLY A 8 10.47 -21.10 -2.45
N GLN A 9 10.81 -20.22 -1.50
CA GLN A 9 9.84 -19.38 -0.80
C GLN A 9 9.12 -18.39 -1.72
N GLN A 10 9.81 -17.82 -2.70
CA GLN A 10 9.24 -16.82 -3.61
C GLN A 10 8.13 -17.43 -4.49
N THR A 11 8.39 -18.60 -5.07
CA THR A 11 7.42 -19.36 -5.88
C THR A 11 6.19 -19.73 -5.06
N TRP A 12 6.39 -20.18 -3.82
CA TRP A 12 5.31 -20.47 -2.89
C TRP A 12 4.48 -19.21 -2.57
N GLN A 13 5.13 -18.09 -2.26
CA GLN A 13 4.44 -16.82 -1.98
C GLN A 13 3.61 -16.32 -3.17
N GLN A 14 4.11 -16.48 -4.40
CA GLN A 14 3.37 -16.12 -5.61
C GLN A 14 2.14 -17.01 -5.80
N HIS A 15 2.30 -18.33 -5.70
CA HIS A 15 1.19 -19.29 -5.81
C HIS A 15 0.10 -19.04 -4.76
N HIS A 16 0.50 -18.72 -3.53
CA HIS A 16 -0.43 -18.47 -2.42
C HIS A 16 -0.84 -17.00 -2.26
N GLN A 17 -0.42 -16.12 -3.17
CA GLN A 17 -0.74 -14.68 -3.15
C GLN A 17 -0.43 -14.01 -1.79
N TYR A 18 0.66 -14.46 -1.16
CA TYR A 18 1.02 -14.13 0.23
C TYR A 18 1.34 -12.62 0.44
N GLY A 19 1.52 -11.85 -0.62
CA GLY A 19 1.82 -10.40 -0.57
C GLY A 19 0.63 -9.46 -0.53
N LYS A 20 -0.62 -9.94 -0.54
CA LYS A 20 -1.80 -9.04 -0.59
C LYS A 20 -1.88 -8.11 0.62
N ARG A 21 -1.65 -8.67 1.82
CA ARG A 21 -1.71 -7.90 3.08
C ARG A 21 -0.63 -6.82 3.12
N SER A 22 0.62 -7.17 2.80
CA SER A 22 1.72 -6.21 2.81
C SER A 22 1.51 -5.09 1.79
N GLY A 23 0.87 -5.38 0.66
CA GLY A 23 0.43 -4.37 -0.32
C GLY A 23 -0.55 -3.35 0.27
N SER A 24 -1.62 -3.82 0.93
CA SER A 24 -2.60 -2.96 1.59
C SER A 24 -2.00 -2.15 2.75
N GLU A 25 -1.12 -2.76 3.54
CA GLU A 25 -0.40 -2.08 4.63
C GLU A 25 0.51 -0.97 4.07
N THR A 26 1.21 -1.23 2.97
CA THR A 26 2.05 -0.23 2.30
C THR A 26 1.20 0.93 1.73
N ALA A 27 0.05 0.64 1.13
CA ALA A 27 -0.86 1.67 0.64
C ALA A 27 -1.35 2.58 1.78
N MET A 28 -1.74 2.00 2.92
CA MET A 28 -2.14 2.75 4.11
C MET A 28 -0.98 3.55 4.72
N GLN A 29 0.24 3.00 4.74
CA GLN A 29 1.43 3.73 5.17
C GLN A 29 1.66 4.97 4.31
N ARG A 30 1.54 4.84 2.98
CA ARG A 30 1.68 5.97 2.04
C ARG A 30 0.60 7.03 2.25
N TYR A 31 -0.64 6.60 2.46
CA TYR A 31 -1.75 7.49 2.81
C TYR A 31 -1.42 8.32 4.04
N LYS A 32 -1.11 7.64 5.15
CA LYS A 32 -0.81 8.27 6.43
C LYS A 32 0.37 9.22 6.38
N ARG A 33 1.42 8.86 5.62
CA ARG A 33 2.59 9.71 5.42
C ARG A 33 2.30 10.98 4.61
N THR A 34 1.36 10.91 3.68
CA THR A 34 1.07 12.01 2.75
C THR A 34 0.02 12.96 3.29
N PHE A 35 -1.07 12.44 3.86
CA PHE A 35 -2.22 13.23 4.30
C PHE A 35 -2.37 13.32 5.82
N GLY A 36 -1.64 12.48 6.56
CA GLY A 36 -1.72 12.39 8.02
C GLY A 36 -2.55 11.22 8.53
N ASN A 37 -2.60 11.10 9.86
CA ASN A 37 -3.24 9.98 10.56
C ASN A 37 -4.71 10.23 10.94
N GLN A 38 -5.26 11.38 10.56
CA GLN A 38 -6.59 11.83 10.97
C GLN A 38 -7.39 12.31 9.76
N LEU A 39 -8.71 12.17 9.83
CA LEU A 39 -9.64 12.73 8.84
C LEU A 39 -10.16 14.07 9.36
N HIS A 40 -10.30 15.03 8.46
CA HIS A 40 -10.76 16.37 8.82
C HIS A 40 -12.28 16.48 8.86
N ALA A 41 -12.97 15.76 7.97
CA ALA A 41 -14.42 15.76 7.94
C ALA A 41 -15.02 15.21 9.24
N ARG A 42 -16.10 15.85 9.71
CA ARG A 42 -16.79 15.46 10.95
C ARG A 42 -17.90 14.44 10.70
N GLU A 43 -18.51 14.50 9.51
CA GLU A 43 -19.55 13.58 9.08
C GLU A 43 -18.94 12.37 8.34
N MET A 44 -19.46 11.17 8.60
CA MET A 44 -18.95 9.93 8.01
C MET A 44 -18.99 9.94 6.48
N SER A 45 -20.09 10.41 5.88
CA SER A 45 -20.23 10.52 4.42
C SER A 45 -19.14 11.41 3.81
N ASN A 46 -18.78 12.49 4.50
CA ASN A 46 -17.73 13.39 4.07
C ASN A 46 -16.34 12.78 4.28
N GLN A 47 -16.14 11.98 5.34
CA GLN A 47 -14.92 11.21 5.56
C GLN A 47 -14.68 10.18 4.46
N GLU A 48 -15.74 9.50 4.01
CA GLU A 48 -15.64 8.56 2.88
C GLU A 48 -15.18 9.26 1.60
N ILE A 49 -15.75 10.43 1.30
CA ILE A 49 -15.36 11.23 0.14
C ILE A 49 -13.91 11.74 0.29
N GLU A 50 -13.52 12.22 1.47
CA GLU A 50 -12.15 12.65 1.79
C GLU A 50 -11.15 11.53 1.49
N VAL A 51 -11.40 10.32 1.98
CA VAL A 51 -10.56 9.14 1.74
C VAL A 51 -10.52 8.77 0.25
N MET A 52 -11.66 8.78 -0.44
CA MET A 52 -11.71 8.46 -1.88
C MET A 52 -10.85 9.44 -2.70
N ILE A 53 -10.95 10.74 -2.44
CA ILE A 53 -10.15 11.76 -3.12
C ILE A 53 -8.66 11.56 -2.83
N ALA A 54 -8.29 11.39 -1.56
CA ALA A 54 -6.90 11.18 -1.15
C ALA A 54 -6.28 9.91 -1.78
N CYS A 55 -7.03 8.82 -1.85
CA CYS A 55 -6.62 7.60 -2.57
C CYS A 55 -6.45 7.87 -4.09
N GLY A 56 -7.36 8.64 -4.70
CA GLY A 56 -7.23 9.07 -6.09
C GLY A 56 -5.94 9.87 -6.36
N VAL A 57 -5.60 10.80 -5.46
CA VAL A 57 -4.35 11.58 -5.52
C VAL A 57 -3.12 10.67 -5.39
N LEU A 58 -3.11 9.70 -4.47
CA LEU A 58 -2.01 8.73 -4.35
C LEU A 58 -1.82 7.88 -5.60
N ASN A 59 -2.93 7.43 -6.20
CA ASN A 59 -2.88 6.68 -7.44
C ASN A 59 -2.29 7.56 -8.55
N ARG A 60 -2.69 8.83 -8.62
CA ARG A 60 -2.13 9.80 -9.56
C ARG A 60 -0.63 10.01 -9.37
N PHE A 61 -0.14 10.15 -8.14
CA PHE A 61 1.31 10.23 -7.87
C PHE A 61 2.03 8.99 -8.38
N THR A 62 1.46 7.81 -8.13
CA THR A 62 2.03 6.54 -8.62
C THR A 62 2.10 6.51 -10.16
N SER A 63 1.08 7.02 -10.85
CA SER A 63 1.08 7.11 -12.32
C SER A 63 2.06 8.14 -12.88
N LEU A 64 2.39 9.20 -12.12
CA LEU A 64 3.37 10.20 -12.52
C LEU A 64 4.82 9.73 -12.33
N GLY A 65 5.01 8.71 -11.49
CA GLY A 65 6.32 8.12 -11.22
C GLY A 65 6.57 8.01 -9.72
N MET A 66 7.40 7.03 -9.34
CA MET A 66 7.78 6.81 -7.96
C MET A 66 9.17 7.36 -7.67
N PRO A 67 9.40 7.99 -6.51
CA PRO A 67 10.73 8.45 -6.13
C PRO A 67 11.69 7.25 -6.02
N GLN A 68 12.91 7.42 -6.51
CA GLN A 68 13.97 6.43 -6.34
C GLN A 68 14.43 6.44 -4.88
N SER A 69 14.39 5.28 -4.23
CA SER A 69 14.89 5.10 -2.87
C SER A 69 16.20 4.32 -2.94
N TYR A 70 17.27 4.89 -2.39
CA TYR A 70 18.57 4.25 -2.28
C TYR A 70 18.79 3.79 -0.84
N LYS A 71 19.40 2.62 -0.66
CA LYS A 71 19.86 2.21 0.67
C LYS A 71 20.99 3.14 1.08
N SER A 72 20.86 3.80 2.24
CA SER A 72 22.04 4.40 2.87
C SER A 72 23.00 3.27 3.21
N VAL A 73 24.23 3.38 2.71
CA VAL A 73 25.35 2.54 3.13
C VAL A 73 25.72 2.88 4.57
#